data_AF-A0A2S5R9C3-F1
#
_entry.id   AF-A0A2S5R9C3-F1
#
_cell.length_a   1.000
_cell.length_b   1.000
_cell.length_c   1.000
_cell.angle_alpha   90.00
_cell.angle_beta   90.00
_cell.angle_gamma   90.00
#
_symmetry.space_group_name_H-M   'P 1'
#
loop_
_entity.id
_entity.type
_entity.pdbx_description
1 polymer ?
#
loop_
_entity_poly.entity_id
_entity_poly.type
_entity_poly.pdbx_seq_one_letter_code
_entity_poly.pdbx_strand_id
1 'polypeptide(L)'
;MNKSNALTVIPKILDWLDSKGSILSIDAMGCQNKIADKIMGKGGHYLFSLKANQKNLLDDVTRHFEKAPLEKIKYCSNYDKGHARIEVRKCSVSQDSK
;
A
#
# COMPACT_ATOMS: atom_id res chain seq x y z
N MET A 1 12.30 28.98 -5.72
CA MET A 1 12.22 27.82 -4.80
C MET A 1 11.90 26.58 -5.60
N ASN A 2 12.84 25.65 -5.74
CA ASN A 2 12.70 24.48 -6.58
C ASN A 2 11.88 23.42 -5.81
N LYS A 3 10.56 23.34 -6.06
CA LYS A 3 9.73 22.26 -5.48
C LYS A 3 10.06 20.96 -6.20
N SER A 4 10.92 20.14 -5.62
CA SER A 4 11.07 18.75 -6.06
C SER A 4 9.78 17.99 -5.75
N ASN A 5 9.09 17.51 -6.78
CA ASN A 5 7.90 16.67 -6.62
C ASN A 5 8.32 15.35 -5.95
N ALA A 6 7.54 14.85 -4.99
CA ALA A 6 7.84 13.60 -4.26
C ALA A 6 8.18 12.44 -5.21
N LEU A 7 7.53 12.40 -6.38
CA LEU A 7 7.76 11.41 -7.43
C LEU A 7 9.21 11.35 -7.94
N THR A 8 9.92 12.47 -7.99
CA THR A 8 11.32 12.52 -8.47
C THR A 8 12.33 12.23 -7.35
N VAL A 9 11.90 12.38 -6.09
CA VAL A 9 12.76 12.22 -4.91
C VAL A 9 12.70 10.79 -4.38
N ILE A 10 11.54 10.15 -4.36
CA ILE A 10 11.36 8.79 -3.83
C ILE A 10 12.36 7.79 -4.46
N PRO A 11 12.55 7.73 -5.80
CA PRO A 11 13.50 6.80 -6.37
C PRO A 11 14.93 7.03 -5.88
N LYS A 12 15.33 8.30 -5.66
CA LYS A 12 16.66 8.64 -5.16
C LYS A 12 16.82 8.17 -3.73
N ILE A 13 15.83 8.40 -2.87
CA ILE A 13 15.85 7.92 -1.47
C ILE A 13 16.00 6.40 -1.43
N LEU A 14 15.28 5.68 -2.30
CA LEU A 14 15.38 4.22 -2.39
C LEU A 14 16.76 3.73 -2.81
N ASP A 15 17.56 4.51 -3.54
CA ASP A 15 18.95 4.12 -3.86
C ASP A 15 19.80 4.04 -2.60
N TRP A 16 19.67 5.01 -1.70
CA TRP A 16 20.45 5.11 -0.46
C TRP A 16 19.93 4.23 0.66
N LEU A 17 18.63 3.99 0.71
CA LEU A 17 17.99 3.23 1.77
C LEU A 17 18.25 1.73 1.63
N ASP A 18 18.82 1.07 2.63
CA ASP A 18 18.82 -0.40 2.69
C ASP A 18 17.42 -0.89 3.07
N SER A 19 16.72 -1.48 2.10
CA SER A 19 15.35 -1.94 2.24
C SER A 19 15.24 -3.47 2.30
N LYS A 20 16.36 -4.20 2.32
CA LYS A 20 16.33 -5.67 2.21
C LYS A 20 15.56 -6.27 3.39
N GLY A 21 14.58 -7.13 3.08
CA GLY A 21 13.71 -7.78 4.08
C GLY A 21 12.76 -6.84 4.82
N SER A 22 12.70 -5.56 4.46
CA SER A 22 11.84 -4.56 5.09
C SER A 22 10.56 -4.34 4.27
N ILE A 23 9.46 -3.94 4.93
CA ILE A 23 8.23 -3.50 4.26
C ILE A 23 8.20 -1.98 4.21
N LEU A 24 8.12 -1.41 3.01
CA LEU A 24 8.03 0.03 2.80
C LEU A 24 6.58 0.43 2.52
N SER A 25 6.01 1.26 3.40
CA SER A 25 4.71 1.89 3.17
C SER A 25 4.88 3.25 2.50
N ILE A 26 4.16 3.50 1.40
CA ILE A 26 4.17 4.78 0.70
C ILE A 26 2.72 5.23 0.43
N ASP A 27 2.49 6.53 0.51
CA ASP A 27 1.19 7.12 0.20
C ASP A 27 0.79 6.91 -1.27
N ALA A 28 -0.46 7.27 -1.57
CA ALA A 28 -1.05 6.99 -2.87
C ALA A 28 -0.35 7.68 -4.05
N MET A 29 0.23 8.87 -3.87
CA MET A 29 0.99 9.53 -4.93
C MET A 29 2.20 8.70 -5.35
N GLY A 30 2.82 7.98 -4.40
CA GLY A 30 3.95 7.08 -4.66
C GLY A 30 3.56 5.67 -5.15
N CYS A 31 2.26 5.37 -5.30
CA CYS A 31 1.79 4.10 -5.87
C CYS A 31 2.12 4.04 -7.37
N GLN A 32 3.34 3.65 -7.70
CA GLN A 32 3.89 3.60 -9.06
C GLN A 32 4.66 2.30 -9.27
N ASN A 33 4.45 1.64 -10.41
CA ASN A 33 5.12 0.36 -10.73
C ASN A 33 6.64 0.47 -10.61
N LYS A 34 7.25 1.53 -11.16
CA LYS A 34 8.70 1.76 -11.08
C LYS A 34 9.25 1.85 -9.65
N ILE A 35 8.44 2.33 -8.69
CA ILE A 35 8.83 2.42 -7.28
C ILE A 35 8.74 1.02 -6.65
N ALA A 36 7.66 0.28 -6.92
CA ALA A 36 7.51 -1.11 -6.47
C ALA A 36 8.64 -2.01 -7.01
N ASP A 37 8.93 -1.93 -8.31
CA ASP A 37 10.00 -2.68 -8.97
C ASP A 37 11.36 -2.42 -8.33
N LYS A 38 11.64 -1.15 -7.97
CA LYS A 38 12.89 -0.77 -7.32
C LYS A 38 13.02 -1.33 -5.91
N ILE A 39 11.94 -1.30 -5.13
CA ILE A 39 11.91 -1.89 -3.78
C ILE A 39 12.15 -3.40 -3.85
N MET A 40 11.44 -4.08 -4.74
CA MET A 40 11.59 -5.53 -4.96
C MET A 40 12.98 -5.89 -5.46
N GLY A 41 13.56 -5.10 -6.38
CA GLY A 41 14.91 -5.28 -6.90
C GLY A 41 16.00 -5.18 -5.83
N LYS A 42 15.74 -4.45 -4.74
CA LYS A 42 16.62 -4.40 -3.55
C LYS A 42 16.29 -5.46 -2.49
N GLY A 43 15.37 -6.39 -2.79
CA GLY A 43 14.95 -7.44 -1.88
C GLY A 43 14.06 -6.94 -0.73
N GLY A 44 13.43 -5.78 -0.88
CA GLY A 44 12.40 -5.29 0.03
C GLY A 44 11.00 -5.70 -0.40
N HIS A 45 10.02 -5.38 0.45
CA HIS A 45 8.60 -5.54 0.21
C HIS A 45 7.90 -4.18 0.28
N TYR A 46 6.69 -4.05 -0.26
CA TYR A 46 5.96 -2.77 -0.26
C TYR A 46 4.50 -2.92 0.16
N LEU A 47 3.96 -1.86 0.76
CA LEU A 47 2.53 -1.68 1.06
C LEU A 47 2.11 -0.28 0.62
N PHE A 48 1.54 -0.16 -0.57
CA PHE A 48 1.13 1.14 -1.11
C PHE A 48 -0.34 1.42 -0.86
N SER A 49 -0.64 2.68 -0.58
CA SER A 49 -2.02 3.15 -0.64
C SER A 49 -2.47 3.25 -2.10
N LEU A 50 -3.65 2.75 -2.44
CA LEU A 50 -4.22 2.85 -3.78
C LEU A 50 -5.40 3.85 -3.78
N LYS A 51 -5.39 4.79 -4.73
CA LYS A 51 -6.47 5.79 -4.93
C LYS A 51 -6.70 6.03 -6.43
N ALA A 52 -7.55 6.99 -6.75
CA ALA A 52 -7.94 7.34 -8.12
C ALA A 52 -6.80 7.80 -9.04
N ASN A 53 -5.60 8.09 -8.51
CA ASN A 53 -4.41 8.35 -9.32
C ASN A 53 -3.91 7.11 -10.08
N GLN A 54 -4.41 5.92 -9.76
CA GLN A 54 -4.21 4.67 -10.50
C GLN A 54 -5.58 4.05 -10.83
N LYS A 55 -6.41 4.78 -11.58
CA LYS A 55 -7.84 4.46 -11.78
C LYS A 55 -8.11 3.01 -12.20
N ASN A 56 -7.44 2.51 -13.24
CA ASN A 56 -7.68 1.15 -13.73
C ASN A 56 -7.37 0.09 -12.67
N LEU A 57 -6.26 0.25 -11.93
CA LEU A 57 -5.90 -0.66 -10.84
C LEU A 57 -6.91 -0.58 -9.69
N LEU A 58 -7.40 0.62 -9.37
CA LEU A 58 -8.45 0.79 -8.37
C LEU A 58 -9.75 0.07 -8.79
N ASP A 59 -10.14 0.19 -10.06
CA ASP A 59 -11.33 -0.48 -10.59
C ASP A 59 -11.18 -2.01 -10.54
N ASP A 60 -10.00 -2.54 -10.90
CA ASP A 60 -9.70 -3.97 -10.83
C ASP A 60 -9.70 -4.50 -9.40
N VAL A 61 -9.07 -3.79 -8.45
CA VAL A 61 -9.06 -4.15 -7.02
C VAL A 61 -10.48 -4.11 -6.47
N THR A 62 -11.27 -3.09 -6.80
CA THR A 62 -12.69 -2.99 -6.37
C THR A 62 -13.47 -4.20 -6.85
N ARG A 63 -13.37 -4.53 -8.15
CA ARG A 63 -14.02 -5.71 -8.74
C ARG A 63 -13.55 -7.02 -8.11
N HIS A 64 -12.26 -7.12 -7.75
CA HIS A 64 -11.74 -8.29 -7.04
C HIS A 64 -12.45 -8.48 -5.70
N PHE A 65 -12.56 -7.43 -4.88
CA PHE A 65 -13.23 -7.51 -3.58
C PHE A 65 -14.74 -7.75 -3.70
N GLU A 66 -15.41 -7.24 -4.73
CA GLU A 66 -16.83 -7.52 -5.00
C GLU A 66 -17.10 -8.99 -5.32
N LYS A 67 -16.13 -9.67 -5.96
CA LYS A 67 -16.26 -11.07 -6.41
C LYS A 67 -15.61 -12.08 -5.46
N ALA A 68 -14.75 -11.62 -4.56
CA ALA A 68 -14.02 -12.49 -3.65
C ALA A 68 -15.00 -13.22 -2.70
N PRO A 69 -14.96 -14.56 -2.63
CA PRO A 69 -15.73 -15.31 -1.65
C PRO A 69 -15.35 -14.84 -0.23
N LEU A 70 -16.35 -14.60 0.63
CA LEU A 70 -16.11 -14.10 2.00
C LEU A 70 -15.15 -14.99 2.80
N GLU A 71 -15.22 -16.30 2.58
CA GLU A 71 -14.32 -17.31 3.17
C GLU A 71 -12.85 -17.16 2.76
N LYS A 72 -12.56 -16.50 1.63
CA LYS A 72 -11.19 -16.19 1.18
C LYS A 72 -10.70 -14.81 1.66
N ILE A 73 -11.58 -14.00 2.24
CA ILE A 73 -11.23 -12.69 2.79
C ILE A 73 -10.92 -12.86 4.29
N LYS A 74 -9.66 -12.67 4.65
CA LYS A 74 -9.26 -12.62 6.07
C LYS A 74 -9.73 -11.28 6.64
N TYR A 75 -10.44 -11.31 7.76
CA TYR A 75 -10.92 -10.12 8.45
C TYR A 75 -10.31 -10.03 9.85
N CYS A 76 -9.88 -8.84 10.23
CA CYS A 76 -9.41 -8.51 11.57
C CYS A 76 -10.05 -7.21 12.03
N SER A 77 -10.44 -7.13 13.30
CA SER A 77 -10.87 -5.89 13.94
C SER A 77 -10.27 -5.74 15.31
N ASN A 78 -9.86 -4.52 15.64
CA ASN A 78 -9.31 -4.15 16.94
C ASN A 78 -10.11 -2.96 17.51
N TYR A 79 -10.34 -2.99 18.82
CA TYR A 79 -11.12 -2.01 19.56
C TYR A 79 -10.24 -1.41 20.66
N ASP A 80 -10.18 -0.09 20.71
CA ASP A 80 -9.39 0.66 21.68
C ASP A 80 -10.25 1.78 22.28
N LYS A 81 -10.22 1.93 23.60
CA LYS A 81 -10.97 2.96 24.33
C LYS A 81 -10.02 3.74 25.21
N GLY A 82 -9.83 5.02 24.88
CA GLY A 82 -8.94 5.93 25.61
C GLY A 82 -9.36 7.38 25.42
N HIS A 83 -9.12 8.22 26.43
CA HIS A 83 -9.40 9.67 26.41
C HIS A 83 -10.81 10.03 25.90
N ALA A 84 -11.85 9.34 26.40
CA ALA A 84 -13.25 9.49 25.98
C ALA A 84 -13.53 9.18 24.49
N ARG A 85 -12.55 8.64 23.75
CA ARG A 85 -12.69 8.16 22.37
C ARG A 85 -12.77 6.64 22.34
N ILE A 86 -13.58 6.16 21.41
CA ILE A 86 -13.62 4.76 21.01
C ILE A 86 -13.06 4.69 19.58
N GLU A 87 -12.00 3.92 19.38
CA GLU A 87 -11.37 3.70 18.09
C GLU A 87 -11.56 2.24 17.66
N VAL A 88 -12.11 2.05 16.46
CA VAL A 88 -12.34 0.73 15.86
C VAL A 88 -11.52 0.65 14.59
N ARG A 89 -10.52 -0.23 14.57
CA ARG A 89 -9.66 -0.49 13.40
C ARG A 89 -10.10 -1.79 12.76
N LYS A 90 -10.42 -1.77 11.46
CA LYS A 90 -10.84 -2.96 10.70
C LYS A 90 -9.92 -3.15 9.51
N CYS A 91 -9.61 -4.39 9.17
CA CYS A 91 -8.79 -4.76 8.03
C CYS A 91 -9.35 -6.01 7.36
N SER A 92 -9.51 -5.95 6.04
CA SER A 92 -9.85 -7.09 5.19
C SER A 92 -8.69 -7.34 4.23
N VAL A 93 -8.27 -8.59 4.11
CA VAL A 93 -7.14 -8.99 3.25
C VAL A 93 -7.59 -10.14 2.36
N SER A 94 -7.49 -9.95 1.05
CA SER A 94 -7.57 -11.01 0.06
C SER A 94 -6.22 -11.18 -0.63
N GLN A 95 -6.03 -12.32 -1.27
CA GLN A 95 -4.86 -12.59 -2.11
C GLN A 95 -5.34 -12.84 -3.53
N ASP A 96 -4.75 -12.12 -4.49
CA ASP A 96 -4.93 -12.40 -5.90
C ASP A 96 -3.85 -13.41 -6.32
N SER A 97 -4.23 -14.68 -6.34
CA SER A 97 -3.40 -15.76 -6.86
C SER A 97 -3.62 -15.85 -8.36
N LYS A 98 -2.59 -15.50 -9.15
CA LYS A 98 -2.51 -15.92 -10.55
C LYS A 98 -2.47 -17.45 -10.66
#